data_AF-A0A9D8PJH7-F1
#
_entry.id   AF-A0A9D8PJH7-F1
#
_cell.length_a   1.000
_cell.length_b   1.000
_cell.length_c   1.000
_cell.angle_alpha   90.00
_cell.angle_beta   90.00
_cell.angle_gamma   90.00
#
_symmetry.space_group_name_H-M   'P 1'
#
loop_
_entity.id
_entity.type
_entity.pdbx_description
1 polymer ?
#
loop_
_entity_poly.entity_id
_entity_poly.type
_entity_poly.pdbx_seq_one_letter_code
_entity_poly.pdbx_strand_id
1 'polypeptide(L)'
;MDIKWLILYFFLGGTIVTLVTYFGGQGKGLLAAFVAFFPSITVLSMFTIYFTGGLNATTSYFKSMLLLLPAWLLYVIPVMFLLPKLGPVPSVLIGISAYVGAAFLTIKLVG
;
A
#
# COMPACT_ATOMS: atom_id res chain seq x y z
N MET A 1 3.54 -11.00 18.73
CA MET A 1 3.73 -11.58 17.39
C MET A 1 4.85 -12.61 17.51
N ASP A 2 4.63 -13.83 17.05
CA ASP A 2 5.55 -14.95 17.27
C ASP A 2 6.78 -14.82 16.33
N ILE A 3 8.00 -14.96 16.86
CA ILE A 3 9.26 -14.65 16.17
C ILE A 3 9.45 -15.49 14.90
N LYS A 4 8.85 -16.68 14.88
CA LYS A 4 8.83 -17.62 13.76
C LYS A 4 8.25 -17.03 12.48
N TRP A 5 7.33 -16.06 12.58
CA TRP A 5 6.71 -15.44 11.41
C TRP A 5 7.51 -14.27 10.83
N LEU A 6 8.47 -13.73 11.57
CA LEU A 6 9.30 -12.61 11.09
C LEU A 6 10.09 -12.98 9.83
N ILE A 7 10.65 -14.19 9.80
CA ILE A 7 11.40 -14.70 8.65
C ILE A 7 10.50 -14.77 7.41
N LEU A 8 9.28 -15.27 7.55
CA LEU A 8 8.30 -15.33 6.47
C LEU A 8 7.95 -13.93 5.95
N TYR A 9 7.68 -12.97 6.84
CA TYR A 9 7.34 -11.60 6.45
C TYR A 9 8.50 -10.89 5.74
N PHE A 10 9.73 -11.13 6.21
CA PHE A 10 10.93 -10.60 5.56
C PHE A 10 11.07 -11.12 4.14
N PHE A 11 10.97 -12.44 3.92
CA PHE A 11 11.07 -13.02 2.58
C PHE A 11 9.91 -12.59 1.67
N LEU A 12 8.70 -12.49 2.20
CA LEU A 12 7.54 -12.04 1.44
C LEU A 12 7.73 -10.59 0.98
N GLY A 13 8.07 -9.69 1.90
CA GLY A 13 8.35 -8.28 1.55
C GLY A 13 9.53 -8.14 0.60
N GLY A 14 10.65 -8.82 0.89
CA GLY A 14 11.85 -8.80 0.05
C GLY A 14 11.59 -9.32 -1.36
N THR A 15 10.80 -10.38 -1.51
CA THR A 15 10.43 -10.95 -2.82
C THR A 15 9.59 -9.96 -3.62
N ILE A 16 8.59 -9.34 -3.00
CA ILE A 16 7.74 -8.35 -3.66
C ILE A 16 8.59 -7.16 -4.14
N VAL A 17 9.40 -6.57 -3.27
CA VAL A 17 10.28 -5.44 -3.64
C VAL A 17 11.21 -5.84 -4.77
N THR A 18 11.87 -7.00 -4.68
CA THR A 18 12.80 -7.50 -5.70
C THR A 18 12.12 -7.63 -7.06
N LEU A 19 10.95 -8.28 -7.12
CA LEU A 19 10.22 -8.49 -8.37
C LEU A 19 9.67 -7.19 -8.97
N VAL A 20 9.14 -6.29 -8.14
CA VAL A 20 8.66 -4.97 -8.58
C VAL A 20 9.80 -4.17 -9.19
N THR A 21 10.95 -4.10 -8.52
CA THR A 21 12.12 -3.39 -9.03
C THR A 21 12.69 -4.05 -10.28
N TYR A 22 12.77 -5.39 -10.32
CA TYR A 22 13.26 -6.13 -11.48
C TYR A 22 12.40 -5.90 -12.73
N PHE A 23 11.08 -6.08 -12.63
CA PHE A 23 10.19 -5.87 -13.77
C PHE A 23 10.03 -4.38 -14.12
N GLY A 24 10.01 -3.50 -13.11
CA GLY A 24 9.95 -2.05 -13.32
C GLY A 24 11.18 -1.52 -14.06
N GLY A 25 12.38 -1.99 -13.70
CA GLY A 25 13.62 -1.65 -14.38
C GLY A 25 13.71 -2.14 -15.84
N GLN A 26 12.91 -3.16 -16.20
CA GLN A 26 12.78 -3.64 -17.59
C GLN A 26 11.69 -2.90 -18.40
N GLY A 27 11.08 -1.83 -17.85
CA GLY A 27 9.97 -1.13 -18.49
C GLY A 27 8.65 -1.90 -18.47
N LYS A 28 8.56 -3.05 -17.79
CA LYS A 28 7.33 -3.86 -17.65
C LYS A 28 6.44 -3.30 -16.54
N GLY A 29 6.00 -2.05 -16.69
CA GLY A 29 5.28 -1.30 -15.66
C GLY A 29 4.01 -1.99 -15.14
N LEU A 30 3.20 -2.58 -16.03
CA LEU A 30 1.97 -3.29 -15.64
C LEU A 30 2.27 -4.54 -14.79
N LEU A 31 3.32 -5.29 -15.14
CA LEU A 31 3.72 -6.48 -14.38
C LEU A 31 4.29 -6.10 -13.01
N ALA A 32 5.11 -5.04 -12.95
CA ALA A 32 5.58 -4.49 -11.69
C ALA A 32 4.42 -4.02 -10.80
N ALA A 33 3.44 -3.33 -11.37
CA ALA A 33 2.24 -2.93 -10.66
C ALA A 33 1.43 -4.14 -10.16
N PHE A 34 1.20 -5.15 -11.01
CA PHE A 34 0.52 -6.39 -10.61
C PHE A 34 1.17 -7.04 -9.38
N VAL A 35 2.50 -7.16 -9.37
CA VAL A 35 3.23 -7.72 -8.22
C VAL A 35 3.08 -6.82 -6.98
N ALA A 36 3.19 -5.50 -7.15
CA ALA A 36 3.03 -4.55 -6.04
C ALA A 36 1.63 -4.55 -5.43
N PHE A 37 0.58 -4.76 -6.24
CA PHE A 37 -0.81 -4.85 -5.80
C PHE A 37 -1.24 -6.25 -5.37
N PHE A 38 -0.38 -7.25 -5.49
CA PHE A 38 -0.72 -8.60 -5.06
C PHE A 38 -1.09 -8.56 -3.56
N PRO A 39 -2.30 -9.02 -3.16
CA PRO A 39 -2.90 -8.71 -1.86
C PRO A 39 -2.32 -9.54 -0.70
N SER A 40 -1.04 -9.88 -0.76
CA SER A 40 -0.32 -10.69 0.22
C SER A 40 -0.44 -10.13 1.65
N ILE A 41 -0.07 -8.87 1.86
CA ILE A 41 -0.17 -8.21 3.18
C ILE A 41 -1.63 -8.15 3.63
N THR A 42 -2.54 -7.78 2.73
CA THR A 42 -3.97 -7.69 3.03
C THR A 42 -4.56 -9.02 3.47
N VAL A 43 -4.20 -10.13 2.82
CA VAL A 43 -4.65 -11.49 3.18
C VAL A 43 -4.14 -11.87 4.56
N LEU A 44 -2.85 -11.63 4.86
CA LEU A 44 -2.30 -11.91 6.19
C LEU A 44 -2.97 -11.08 7.28
N SER A 45 -3.13 -9.78 7.05
CA SER A 45 -3.83 -8.89 7.98
C SER A 45 -5.28 -9.30 8.16
N MET A 46 -5.97 -9.70 7.08
CA MET A 46 -7.35 -10.16 7.12
C MET A 46 -7.52 -11.36 8.06
N PHE A 47 -6.70 -12.40 7.92
CA PHE A 47 -6.78 -13.57 8.80
C PHE A 47 -6.45 -13.22 10.24
N THR A 48 -5.42 -12.40 10.45
CA THR A 48 -5.03 -11.97 11.80
C THR A 48 -6.16 -11.18 12.48
N ILE A 49 -6.76 -10.23 11.78
CA ILE A 49 -7.90 -9.45 12.27
C ILE A 49 -9.11 -10.36 12.50
N TYR A 50 -9.37 -11.31 11.60
CA TYR A 50 -10.50 -12.23 11.73
C TYR A 50 -10.38 -13.10 12.98
N PHE A 51 -9.21 -13.69 13.23
CA PHE A 51 -9.00 -14.55 14.40
C PHE A 51 -8.94 -13.77 15.72
N THR A 52 -8.68 -12.46 15.69
CA THR A 52 -8.57 -11.63 16.90
C THR A 52 -9.81 -10.79 17.19
N GLY A 53 -10.52 -10.32 16.15
CA GLY A 53 -11.66 -9.40 16.25
C GLY A 53 -12.93 -9.86 15.51
N GLY A 54 -12.90 -11.02 14.85
CA GLY A 54 -14.07 -11.60 14.19
C GLY A 54 -14.51 -10.89 12.90
N LEU A 55 -15.64 -11.36 12.37
CA LEU A 55 -16.18 -10.93 11.07
C LEU A 55 -16.35 -9.41 10.95
N ASN A 56 -16.95 -8.77 11.97
CA ASN A 56 -17.26 -7.34 11.92
C ASN A 56 -16.00 -6.48 11.84
N ALA A 57 -14.95 -6.83 12.60
CA ALA A 57 -13.67 -6.13 12.56
C ALA A 57 -13.00 -6.28 11.19
N THR A 58 -13.00 -7.49 10.62
CA THR A 58 -12.47 -7.75 9.28
C THR A 58 -13.23 -6.99 8.20
N THR A 59 -14.56 -7.00 8.22
CA THR A 59 -15.38 -6.26 7.25
C THR A 59 -15.17 -4.75 7.38
N SER A 60 -15.08 -4.23 8.61
CA SER A 60 -14.76 -2.82 8.85
C SER A 60 -13.41 -2.44 8.26
N TYR A 61 -12.38 -3.27 8.43
CA TYR A 61 -11.06 -3.06 7.82
C TYR A 61 -11.13 -2.89 6.30
N PHE A 62 -11.83 -3.78 5.58
CA PHE A 62 -11.98 -3.65 4.13
C PHE A 62 -12.79 -2.41 3.71
N LYS A 63 -13.84 -2.04 4.46
CA LYS A 63 -14.58 -0.79 4.23
C LYS A 63 -13.66 0.42 4.37
N SER A 64 -12.82 0.44 5.41
CA SER A 64 -11.84 1.50 5.61
C SER A 64 -10.77 1.55 4.51
N MET A 65 -10.34 0.41 3.96
CA MET A 65 -9.46 0.38 2.79
C MET A 65 -10.10 1.08 1.59
N LEU A 66 -11.40 0.82 1.32
CA LEU A 66 -12.13 1.48 0.23
C LEU A 66 -12.21 3.00 0.43
N LEU A 67 -12.48 3.44 1.67
CA LEU A 67 -12.55 4.86 2.01
C LEU A 67 -11.21 5.59 1.83
N LEU A 68 -10.08 4.87 1.93
CA LEU A 68 -8.74 5.44 1.73
C LEU A 68 -8.25 5.36 0.28
N LEU A 69 -8.97 4.74 -0.64
CA LEU A 69 -8.60 4.71 -2.07
C LEU A 69 -8.44 6.12 -2.68
N PRO A 70 -9.30 7.12 -2.39
CA PRO A 70 -9.09 8.48 -2.90
C PRO A 70 -7.77 9.10 -2.42
N ALA A 71 -7.40 8.89 -1.15
CA ALA A 71 -6.12 9.36 -0.62
C ALA A 71 -4.93 8.68 -1.33
N TRP A 72 -5.05 7.39 -1.64
CA TRP A 72 -4.04 6.65 -2.40
C TRP A 72 -3.88 7.18 -3.83
N LEU A 73 -4.98 7.54 -4.50
CA LEU A 73 -4.93 8.18 -5.82
C LEU A 73 -4.23 9.55 -5.75
N LEU A 74 -4.46 10.31 -4.69
CA LEU A 74 -3.76 11.58 -4.43
C LEU A 74 -2.26 11.41 -4.16
N TYR A 75 -1.77 10.21 -3.88
CA TYR A 75 -0.35 9.91 -3.86
C TYR A 75 0.19 9.57 -5.26
N VAL A 76 -0.42 8.58 -5.93
CA VAL A 76 0.14 8.04 -7.18
C VAL A 76 0.05 9.03 -8.34
N ILE A 77 -1.04 9.79 -8.43
CA ILE A 77 -1.26 10.71 -9.55
C ILE A 77 -0.20 11.83 -9.56
N PRO A 78 0.05 12.57 -8.45
CA PRO A 78 1.12 13.55 -8.43
C PRO A 78 2.50 12.94 -8.68
N VAL A 79 2.82 11.77 -8.10
CA VAL A 79 4.11 11.11 -8.35
C VAL A 79 4.29 10.83 -9.84
N MET A 80 3.27 10.30 -10.53
CA MET A 80 3.32 10.03 -11.98
C MET A 80 3.63 11.28 -12.81
N PHE A 81 3.02 12.43 -12.48
CA PHE A 81 3.18 13.66 -13.26
C PHE A 81 4.38 14.52 -12.86
N LEU A 82 4.81 14.45 -11.60
CA LEU A 82 5.92 15.24 -11.05
C LEU A 82 7.26 14.53 -11.20
N LEU A 83 7.29 13.20 -11.24
CA LEU A 83 8.53 12.42 -11.34
C LEU A 83 9.42 12.86 -12.53
N PRO A 84 8.89 13.10 -13.75
CA PRO A 84 9.70 13.59 -14.87
C PRO A 84 10.17 15.05 -14.72
N LYS A 85 9.56 15.83 -13.83
CA LYS A 85 9.77 17.28 -13.69
C LYS A 85 10.68 17.65 -12.52
N LEU A 86 10.50 16.98 -11.39
CA LEU A 86 11.16 17.29 -10.12
C LEU A 86 12.11 16.19 -9.64
N GLY A 87 12.15 15.05 -10.35
CA GLY A 87 12.89 13.87 -9.93
C GLY A 87 12.20 13.10 -8.79
N PRO A 88 12.84 12.04 -8.28
CA PRO A 88 12.20 11.06 -7.40
C PRO A 88 11.85 11.62 -6.01
N VAL A 89 12.80 12.27 -5.34
CA VAL A 89 12.63 12.67 -3.94
C VAL A 89 11.49 13.68 -3.76
N PRO A 90 11.46 14.83 -4.47
CA PRO A 90 10.40 15.81 -4.27
C PRO A 90 9.01 15.27 -4.66
N SER A 91 8.95 14.46 -5.72
CA SER A 91 7.70 13.89 -6.22
C SER A 91 7.07 12.95 -5.20
N VAL A 92 7.88 12.09 -4.57
CA VAL A 92 7.44 11.17 -3.51
C VAL A 92 7.04 11.94 -2.26
N LEU A 93 7.79 12.96 -1.83
CA LEU A 93 7.45 13.77 -0.66
C LEU A 93 6.09 14.49 -0.82
N ILE A 94 5.84 15.08 -1.99
CA ILE A 94 4.58 15.74 -2.30
C ILE A 94 3.43 14.71 -2.28
N GLY A 95 3.61 13.56 -2.94
CA GLY A 95 2.60 12.51 -2.98
C GLY A 95 2.28 11.96 -1.59
N ILE A 96 3.30 11.67 -0.76
CA ILE A 96 3.10 11.18 0.61
C ILE A 96 2.35 12.23 1.44
N SER A 97 2.75 13.50 1.33
CA SER A 97 2.08 14.59 2.05
C SER A 97 0.60 14.71 1.67
N ALA A 98 0.29 14.58 0.38
CA ALA A 98 -1.09 14.58 -0.11
C ALA A 98 -1.90 13.37 0.41
N TYR A 99 -1.31 12.17 0.39
CA TYR A 99 -1.94 10.98 0.97
C TYR A 99 -2.22 11.15 2.46
N VAL A 100 -1.23 11.58 3.24
CA VAL A 100 -1.36 11.74 4.69
C VAL A 100 -2.45 12.77 5.01
N GLY A 101 -2.43 13.93 4.35
CA GLY A 101 -3.44 14.96 4.55
C GLY A 101 -4.86 14.48 4.22
N ALA A 102 -5.03 13.82 3.07
CA ALA A 102 -6.33 13.27 2.66
C ALA A 102 -6.80 12.13 3.57
N ALA A 103 -5.90 11.22 3.98
CA ALA A 103 -6.21 10.14 4.89
C ALA A 103 -6.66 10.66 6.25
N PHE A 104 -5.96 11.66 6.82
CA PHE A 104 -6.37 12.29 8.07
C PHE A 104 -7.73 12.95 7.97
N LEU A 105 -8.01 13.63 6.85
CA LEU A 105 -9.32 14.22 6.61
C LEU A 105 -10.41 13.15 6.57
N THR A 106 -10.21 12.06 5.82
CA THR A 106 -11.14 10.93 5.75
C THR A 106 -11.38 10.30 7.12
N ILE A 107 -10.31 10.05 7.89
CA ILE A 107 -10.42 9.49 9.26
C ILE A 107 -11.25 10.40 10.15
N LYS A 108 -11.04 11.73 10.09
CA LYS A 108 -11.81 12.69 10.89
C LYS A 108 -13.29 12.77 10.51
N LEU A 109 -13.63 12.52 9.24
CA LEU A 109 -15.00 12.64 8.73
C LEU A 109 -15.83 11.36 8.91
N VAL A 110 -15.18 10.19 8.96
CA VAL A 110 -15.86 8.88 8.93
C VAL A 110 -15.54 7.99 10.14
N GLY A 111 -14.43 8.25 10.84
CA GLY A 111 -14.06 7.54 12.07
C GLY A 111 -14.71 8.14 13.31
#